data_AF-A0A534DYZ0-F1
#
_entry.id   AF-A0A534DYZ0-F1
#
_cell.length_a   1.000
_cell.length_b   1.000
_cell.length_c   1.000
_cell.angle_alpha   90.00
_cell.angle_beta   90.00
_cell.angle_gamma   90.00
#
_symmetry.space_group_name_H-M   'P 1'
#
loop_
_entity.id
_entity.type
_entity.pdbx_description
1 polymer ?
#
loop_
_entity_poly.entity_id
_entity_poly.type
_entity_poly.pdbx_seq_one_letter_code
_entity_poly.pdbx_strand_id
1 'polypeptide(L)'
;MPAPVVYRTELKGLERLHEGKVRDIYAVDEQTLLIVTTDRLSAFDVVLPDPIPGRAVVVRRLKALPIEAVVRGYLIGSGWKDYQASGRLCGIALPAGLELAGRLPQPLFTPATKARAGAHDQNISFEAAAALVGPELAARVRDAALELYAFASEHARSRGIIVADTKFEFGVDEEGSLTLIDEVLTPDSSRFWPADGYREGVSPPSFDKQFVRDYLESLDWNKQAPGPRLPPEIIARTSDKYREALARLTG
;
A
#
# COMPACT_ATOMS: atom_id res chain seq x y z
N MET A 1 -26.02 -9.23 -14.28
CA MET A 1 -25.45 -10.21 -13.33
C MET A 1 -24.12 -9.65 -12.85
N PRO A 2 -23.81 -9.65 -11.55
CA PRO A 2 -22.47 -9.25 -11.09
C PRO A 2 -21.42 -10.15 -11.75
N ALA A 3 -20.27 -9.58 -12.08
CA ALA A 3 -19.16 -10.34 -12.65
C ALA A 3 -18.77 -11.49 -11.69
N PRO A 4 -18.45 -12.69 -12.21
CA PRO A 4 -18.04 -13.80 -11.37
C PRO A 4 -16.75 -13.45 -10.61
N VAL A 5 -16.74 -13.81 -9.33
CA VAL A 5 -15.66 -13.55 -8.40
C VAL A 5 -14.42 -14.39 -8.77
N VAL A 6 -13.26 -13.75 -8.89
CA VAL A 6 -11.98 -14.36 -9.21
C VAL A 6 -11.15 -14.52 -7.95
N TYR A 7 -11.24 -15.68 -7.31
CA TYR A 7 -10.40 -16.03 -6.14
C TYR A 7 -9.00 -16.46 -6.54
N ARG A 8 -8.91 -17.24 -7.60
CA ARG A 8 -7.68 -17.79 -8.13
C ARG A 8 -7.86 -17.88 -9.62
N THR A 9 -6.81 -17.55 -10.35
CA THR A 9 -6.78 -17.74 -11.78
C THR A 9 -6.06 -19.04 -12.13
N GLU A 10 -6.56 -19.68 -13.19
CA GLU A 10 -5.92 -20.80 -13.87
C GLU A 10 -6.06 -20.55 -15.37
N LEU A 11 -5.15 -19.72 -15.89
CA LEU A 11 -5.14 -19.35 -17.30
C LEU A 11 -4.43 -20.44 -18.11
N LYS A 12 -5.20 -21.17 -18.93
CA LYS A 12 -4.67 -22.22 -19.79
C LYS A 12 -3.63 -21.63 -20.75
N GLY A 13 -2.47 -22.28 -20.85
CA GLY A 13 -1.40 -21.89 -21.77
C GLY A 13 -0.42 -20.85 -21.23
N LEU A 14 -0.60 -20.36 -20.00
CA LEU A 14 0.34 -19.46 -19.34
C LEU A 14 0.92 -20.12 -18.07
N GLU A 15 2.22 -20.02 -17.88
CA GLU A 15 2.89 -20.48 -16.65
C GLU A 15 2.64 -19.48 -15.53
N ARG A 16 2.09 -19.92 -14.39
CA ARG A 16 1.94 -19.07 -13.20
C ARG A 16 3.27 -19.03 -12.45
N LEU A 17 3.88 -17.86 -12.40
CA LEU A 17 5.17 -17.62 -11.72
C LEU A 17 5.02 -17.38 -10.22
N HIS A 18 3.96 -16.67 -9.82
CA HIS A 18 3.75 -16.30 -8.41
C HIS A 18 2.27 -16.15 -8.08
N GLU A 19 1.89 -16.57 -6.87
CA GLU A 19 0.58 -16.32 -6.27
C GLU A 19 0.82 -15.46 -5.03
N GLY A 20 0.52 -14.17 -5.14
CA GLY A 20 0.58 -13.20 -4.05
C GLY A 20 -0.76 -13.07 -3.33
N LYS A 21 -0.81 -12.22 -2.30
CA LYS A 21 -2.03 -12.03 -1.47
C LYS A 21 -3.27 -11.68 -2.30
N VAL A 22 -3.12 -10.74 -3.23
CA VAL A 22 -4.23 -10.20 -4.04
C VAL A 22 -3.98 -10.31 -5.54
N ARG A 23 -2.92 -11.00 -5.96
CA ARG A 23 -2.46 -11.05 -7.36
C ARG A 23 -1.94 -12.42 -7.74
N ASP A 24 -2.26 -12.86 -8.95
CA ASP A 24 -1.61 -13.98 -9.63
C ASP A 24 -0.75 -13.42 -10.77
N ILE A 25 0.48 -13.90 -10.89
CA ILE A 25 1.44 -13.43 -11.89
C ILE A 25 1.76 -14.58 -12.84
N TYR A 26 1.62 -14.34 -14.14
CA TYR A 26 1.89 -15.30 -15.21
C TYR A 26 2.97 -14.81 -16.14
N ALA A 27 3.79 -15.74 -16.65
CA ALA A 27 4.64 -15.50 -17.80
C ALA A 27 3.79 -15.49 -19.08
N VAL A 28 3.92 -14.43 -19.88
CA VAL A 28 3.38 -14.36 -21.25
C VAL A 28 4.48 -14.71 -22.25
N ASP A 29 5.63 -14.08 -22.09
CA ASP A 29 6.87 -14.34 -22.82
C ASP A 29 8.08 -13.91 -21.97
N GLU A 30 9.28 -13.85 -22.56
CA GLU A 30 10.52 -13.50 -21.85
C GLU A 30 10.47 -12.08 -21.23
N GLN A 31 9.73 -11.15 -21.82
CA GLN A 31 9.70 -9.72 -21.47
C GLN A 31 8.34 -9.24 -20.91
N THR A 32 7.31 -10.10 -20.91
CA THR A 32 5.94 -9.73 -20.59
C THR A 32 5.37 -10.59 -19.47
N LEU A 33 4.73 -9.94 -18.48
CA LEU A 33 3.97 -10.61 -17.42
C LEU A 33 2.50 -10.24 -17.49
N LEU A 34 1.63 -11.21 -17.27
CA LEU A 34 0.24 -10.92 -16.97
C LEU A 34 0.06 -10.92 -15.45
N ILE A 35 -0.27 -9.76 -14.89
CA ILE A 35 -0.66 -9.64 -13.47
C ILE A 35 -2.17 -9.60 -13.41
N VAL A 36 -2.77 -10.72 -12.99
CA VAL A 36 -4.19 -10.73 -12.67
C VAL A 36 -4.32 -10.30 -11.22
N THR A 37 -4.82 -9.08 -11.00
CA THR A 37 -5.29 -8.73 -9.66
C THR A 37 -6.57 -9.55 -9.44
N THR A 38 -6.53 -10.39 -8.42
CA THR A 38 -7.68 -11.21 -8.10
C THR A 38 -8.61 -10.37 -7.26
N ASP A 39 -9.80 -10.89 -7.04
CA ASP A 39 -10.73 -10.23 -6.15
C ASP A 39 -10.32 -10.47 -4.67
N ARG A 40 -9.26 -11.26 -4.39
CA ARG A 40 -8.80 -11.52 -3.02
C ARG A 40 -8.48 -10.21 -2.29
N LEU A 41 -8.89 -10.13 -1.03
CA LEU A 41 -8.58 -9.04 -0.12
C LEU A 41 -7.62 -9.54 0.96
N SER A 42 -6.66 -8.73 1.40
CA SER A 42 -5.81 -9.09 2.54
C SER A 42 -5.80 -8.03 3.63
N ALA A 43 -5.82 -8.46 4.90
CA ALA A 43 -5.61 -7.61 6.07
C ALA A 43 -4.64 -8.29 7.03
N PHE A 44 -3.75 -7.51 7.67
CA PHE A 44 -2.72 -8.02 8.58
C PHE A 44 -1.87 -9.15 7.97
N ASP A 45 -1.47 -8.99 6.71
CA ASP A 45 -0.72 -10.00 5.94
C ASP A 45 -1.42 -11.34 5.69
N VAL A 46 -2.72 -11.44 6.00
CA VAL A 46 -3.55 -12.62 5.76
C VAL A 46 -4.56 -12.33 4.65
N VAL A 47 -4.68 -13.26 3.70
CA VAL A 47 -5.74 -13.23 2.68
C VAL A 47 -7.06 -13.64 3.32
N LEU A 48 -8.06 -12.78 3.18
CA LEU A 48 -9.40 -12.98 3.70
C LEU A 48 -10.23 -13.84 2.73
N PRO A 49 -11.20 -14.63 3.23
CA PRO A 49 -12.01 -15.53 2.40
C PRO A 49 -13.04 -14.79 1.54
N ASP A 50 -13.21 -13.48 1.75
CA ASP A 50 -14.23 -12.66 1.10
C ASP A 50 -13.60 -11.62 0.15
N PRO A 51 -13.88 -11.71 -1.16
CA PRO A 51 -13.20 -10.92 -2.18
C PRO A 51 -14.02 -9.74 -2.73
N ILE A 52 -13.38 -8.84 -3.48
CA ILE A 52 -13.92 -7.61 -4.08
C ILE A 52 -13.81 -7.68 -5.63
N PRO A 53 -14.93 -7.85 -6.37
CA PRO A 53 -14.94 -8.03 -7.83
C PRO A 53 -14.32 -6.91 -8.69
N GLY A 54 -13.57 -7.29 -9.75
CA GLY A 54 -13.41 -6.50 -10.99
C GLY A 54 -12.04 -5.88 -11.28
N ARG A 55 -10.92 -6.51 -10.90
CA ARG A 55 -9.58 -5.88 -10.94
C ARG A 55 -8.55 -6.58 -11.86
N ALA A 56 -8.54 -6.45 -13.20
CA ALA A 56 -7.48 -7.09 -14.03
C ALA A 56 -6.78 -6.12 -15.00
N VAL A 57 -5.46 -6.28 -15.20
CA VAL A 57 -4.63 -5.46 -16.12
C VAL A 57 -3.51 -6.28 -16.78
N VAL A 58 -3.01 -5.86 -17.94
CA VAL A 58 -1.84 -6.46 -18.63
C VAL A 58 -0.61 -5.56 -18.39
N VAL A 59 0.57 -6.11 -18.11
CA VAL A 59 1.77 -5.31 -17.73
C VAL A 59 3.07 -5.76 -18.42
N ARG A 60 4.08 -4.90 -18.44
CA ARG A 60 5.46 -5.23 -18.87
C ARG A 60 6.25 -5.82 -17.70
N ARG A 61 7.10 -6.83 -17.94
CA ARG A 61 7.99 -7.39 -16.91
C ARG A 61 9.13 -6.42 -16.63
N LEU A 62 9.43 -6.17 -15.36
CA LEU A 62 10.59 -5.38 -14.92
C LEU A 62 11.30 -6.05 -13.75
N LYS A 63 12.58 -5.71 -13.53
CA LYS A 63 13.32 -6.13 -12.34
C LYS A 63 12.93 -5.22 -11.17
N ALA A 64 12.05 -5.71 -10.30
CA ALA A 64 11.60 -4.97 -9.12
C ALA A 64 12.77 -4.68 -8.16
N LEU A 65 12.76 -3.49 -7.57
CA LEU A 65 13.71 -3.11 -6.54
C LEU A 65 13.32 -3.76 -5.20
N PRO A 66 14.30 -4.19 -4.37
CA PRO A 66 14.06 -4.87 -3.09
C PRO A 66 13.66 -3.91 -1.94
N ILE A 67 13.04 -2.77 -2.27
CA ILE A 67 12.63 -1.75 -1.30
C ILE A 67 11.20 -1.32 -1.56
N GLU A 68 10.48 -1.05 -0.48
CA GLU A 68 9.19 -0.38 -0.52
C GLU A 68 9.42 1.13 -0.37
N ALA A 69 9.01 1.90 -1.38
CA ALA A 69 9.19 3.34 -1.43
C ALA A 69 8.01 4.03 -0.73
N VAL A 70 7.99 3.98 0.60
CA VAL A 70 6.92 4.61 1.39
C VAL A 70 7.19 6.09 1.57
N VAL A 71 6.18 6.91 1.30
CA VAL A 71 6.17 8.35 1.58
C VAL A 71 5.06 8.68 2.55
N ARG A 72 5.38 9.51 3.55
CA ARG A 72 4.44 9.91 4.61
C ARG A 72 4.36 11.41 4.70
N GLY A 73 3.15 11.96 4.67
CA GLY A 73 2.88 13.35 5.05
C GLY A 73 2.31 13.49 6.45
N TYR A 74 1.87 12.39 7.06
CA TYR A 74 1.27 12.36 8.39
C TYR A 74 1.84 11.21 9.21
N LEU A 75 1.92 11.41 10.53
CA LEU A 75 2.53 10.46 11.44
C LEU A 75 1.51 9.46 11.97
N ILE A 76 1.46 8.27 11.36
CA ILE A 76 0.51 7.20 11.69
C ILE A 76 1.18 5.81 11.57
N GLY A 77 0.50 4.78 12.06
CA GLY A 77 0.89 3.38 11.84
C GLY A 77 2.27 3.05 12.42
N SER A 78 3.10 2.34 11.66
CA SER A 78 4.48 2.02 12.08
C SER A 78 5.33 3.28 12.29
N GLY A 79 5.08 4.35 11.52
CA GLY A 79 5.82 5.60 11.70
C GLY A 79 5.55 6.27 13.05
N TRP A 80 4.29 6.24 13.51
CA TRP A 80 3.93 6.71 14.85
C TRP A 80 4.59 5.87 15.95
N LYS A 81 4.62 4.54 15.81
CA LYS A 81 5.27 3.64 16.77
C LYS A 81 6.77 3.92 16.90
N ASP A 82 7.47 4.11 15.77
CA ASP A 82 8.91 4.43 15.78
C ASP A 82 9.19 5.78 16.44
N TYR A 83 8.35 6.78 16.17
CA TYR A 83 8.44 8.10 16.79
C TYR A 83 8.20 8.05 18.29
N GLN A 84 7.19 7.30 18.77
CA GLN A 84 6.98 7.12 20.21
C GLN A 84 8.16 6.44 20.89
N ALA A 85 8.79 5.47 20.23
CA ALA A 85 9.90 4.71 20.79
C ALA A 85 11.21 5.51 20.85
N SER A 86 11.46 6.39 19.87
CA SER A 86 12.79 6.98 19.67
C SER A 86 12.82 8.47 19.33
N GLY A 87 11.67 9.08 19.07
CA GLY A 87 11.58 10.42 18.47
C GLY A 87 12.05 10.48 17.02
N ARG A 88 12.23 9.32 16.37
CA ARG A 88 12.79 9.20 15.02
C ARG A 88 11.93 8.30 14.14
N LEU A 89 12.10 8.47 12.82
CA LEU A 89 11.44 7.66 11.79
C LEU A 89 12.43 7.37 10.67
N CYS A 90 12.72 6.09 10.39
CA CYS A 90 13.74 5.70 9.40
C CYS A 90 15.10 6.39 9.62
N GLY A 91 15.48 6.60 10.89
CA GLY A 91 16.70 7.31 11.25
C GLY A 91 16.61 8.85 11.17
N ILE A 92 15.49 9.42 10.75
CA ILE A 92 15.25 10.88 10.70
C ILE A 92 14.72 11.36 12.05
N ALA A 93 15.37 12.33 12.68
CA ALA A 93 14.85 12.95 13.91
C ALA A 93 13.62 13.80 13.58
N LEU A 94 12.53 13.61 14.32
CA LEU A 94 11.32 14.41 14.16
C LEU A 94 11.21 15.46 15.28
N PRO A 95 10.51 16.59 15.04
CA PRO A 95 10.21 17.56 16.10
C PRO A 95 9.53 16.91 17.31
N ALA A 96 9.78 17.44 18.50
CA ALA A 96 9.07 17.01 19.71
C ALA A 96 7.61 17.49 19.68
N GLY A 97 6.73 16.78 20.38
CA GLY A 97 5.33 17.19 20.56
C GLY A 97 4.41 16.88 19.37
N LEU A 98 4.86 16.06 18.41
CA LEU A 98 3.95 15.55 17.37
C LEU A 98 2.94 14.58 18.00
N GLU A 99 1.70 14.66 17.55
CA GLU A 99 0.62 13.79 17.98
C GLU A 99 0.31 12.70 16.95
N LEU A 100 -0.48 11.71 17.36
CA LEU A 100 -1.02 10.69 16.47
C LEU A 100 -1.76 11.36 15.31
N ALA A 101 -1.52 10.89 14.07
CA ALA A 101 -2.04 11.49 12.85
C ALA A 101 -1.65 12.95 12.62
N GLY A 102 -0.65 13.46 13.35
CA GLY A 102 -0.11 14.80 13.16
C GLY A 102 0.54 14.99 11.80
N ARG A 103 0.36 16.17 11.20
CA ARG A 103 0.99 16.50 9.91
C ARG A 103 2.50 16.67 10.09
N LEU A 104 3.29 16.04 9.22
CA LEU A 104 4.73 16.22 9.20
C LEU A 104 5.08 17.59 8.58
N PRO A 105 6.16 18.26 9.03
CA PRO A 105 6.57 19.56 8.48
C PRO A 105 6.78 19.53 6.95
N GLN A 106 7.25 18.39 6.45
CA GLN A 106 7.36 18.07 5.04
C GLN A 106 7.15 16.57 4.84
N PRO A 107 6.72 16.12 3.64
CA PRO A 107 6.66 14.70 3.33
C PRO A 107 8.03 14.04 3.50
N LEU A 108 8.05 12.85 4.11
CA LEU A 108 9.26 12.09 4.36
C LEU A 108 9.26 10.80 3.54
N PHE A 109 10.39 10.51 2.92
CA PHE A 109 10.68 9.21 2.35
C PHE A 109 11.17 8.27 3.45
N THR A 110 10.41 7.21 3.71
CA THR A 110 10.62 6.29 4.84
C THR A 110 10.66 4.86 4.31
N PRO A 111 11.76 4.44 3.66
CA PRO A 111 11.80 3.17 2.95
C PRO A 111 11.64 1.98 3.91
N ALA A 112 11.12 0.87 3.39
CA ALA A 112 11.07 -0.40 4.10
C ALA A 112 11.69 -1.53 3.27
N THR A 113 12.19 -2.58 3.91
CA THR A 113 12.58 -3.81 3.21
C THR A 113 11.36 -4.63 2.85
N LYS A 114 11.40 -5.25 1.66
CA LYS A 114 10.39 -6.23 1.26
C LYS A 114 10.71 -7.56 1.95
N ALA A 115 9.94 -7.91 2.98
CA ALA A 115 10.17 -9.15 3.72
C ALA A 115 9.85 -10.40 2.89
N ARG A 116 10.49 -11.53 3.21
CA ARG A 116 10.05 -12.85 2.67
C ARG A 116 8.64 -13.15 3.18
N ALA A 117 7.85 -13.88 2.39
CA ALA A 117 6.48 -14.24 2.73
C ALA A 117 6.38 -14.82 4.16
N GLY A 118 5.66 -14.12 5.05
CA GLY A 118 5.47 -14.50 6.46
C GLY A 118 6.18 -13.62 7.48
N ALA A 119 7.04 -12.68 7.07
CA ALA A 119 7.60 -11.65 7.95
C ALA A 119 7.04 -10.26 7.60
N HIS A 120 7.04 -9.33 8.55
CA HIS A 120 6.60 -7.95 8.34
C HIS A 120 7.72 -7.10 7.73
N ASP A 121 7.33 -6.19 6.83
CA ASP A 121 8.25 -5.19 6.27
C ASP A 121 8.82 -4.30 7.38
N GLN A 122 10.13 -4.05 7.32
CA GLN A 122 10.83 -3.28 8.35
C GLN A 122 11.25 -1.93 7.79
N ASN A 123 10.89 -0.86 8.50
CA ASN A 123 11.39 0.48 8.23
C ASN A 123 12.92 0.47 8.28
N ILE A 124 13.57 0.97 7.23
CA ILE A 124 15.02 1.11 7.13
C ILE A 124 15.40 2.58 6.90
N SER A 125 16.65 2.93 7.18
CA SER A 125 17.16 4.25 6.85
C SER A 125 17.39 4.41 5.35
N PHE A 126 17.53 5.65 4.89
CA PHE A 126 17.88 5.93 3.50
C PHE A 126 19.24 5.31 3.13
N GLU A 127 20.21 5.34 4.04
CA GLU A 127 21.54 4.75 3.85
C GLU A 127 21.45 3.23 3.68
N ALA A 128 20.60 2.56 4.45
CA ALA A 128 20.36 1.14 4.30
C ALA A 128 19.67 0.81 2.96
N ALA A 129 18.72 1.63 2.51
CA ALA A 129 18.12 1.48 1.18
C ALA A 129 19.16 1.69 0.06
N ALA A 130 20.01 2.71 0.19
CA ALA A 130 21.11 2.99 -0.74
C ALA A 130 22.14 1.85 -0.80
N ALA A 131 22.41 1.17 0.32
CA ALA A 131 23.27 -0.01 0.34
C ALA A 131 22.67 -1.20 -0.44
N LEU A 132 21.33 -1.29 -0.53
CA LEU A 132 20.63 -2.36 -1.25
C LEU A 132 20.55 -2.14 -2.76
N VAL A 133 20.33 -0.90 -3.20
CA VAL A 133 20.02 -0.58 -4.61
C VAL A 133 21.06 0.30 -5.30
N GLY A 134 22.05 0.79 -4.55
CA GLY A 134 23.02 1.79 -5.01
C GLY A 134 22.55 3.22 -4.69
N PRO A 135 23.48 4.14 -4.35
CA PRO A 135 23.15 5.49 -3.87
C PRO A 135 22.44 6.36 -4.91
N GLU A 136 22.87 6.28 -6.18
CA GLU A 136 22.27 7.05 -7.27
C GLU A 136 20.82 6.62 -7.54
N LEU A 137 20.58 5.30 -7.57
CA LEU A 137 19.25 4.75 -7.78
C LEU A 137 18.33 5.02 -6.59
N ALA A 138 18.83 4.90 -5.36
CA ALA A 138 18.07 5.23 -4.16
C ALA A 138 17.64 6.70 -4.13
N ALA A 139 18.52 7.62 -4.55
CA ALA A 139 18.18 9.03 -4.69
C ALA A 139 17.06 9.25 -5.72
N ARG A 140 17.18 8.65 -6.91
CA ARG A 140 16.14 8.71 -7.96
C ARG A 140 14.79 8.18 -7.48
N VAL A 141 14.78 7.05 -6.76
CA VAL A 141 13.57 6.47 -6.17
C VAL A 141 12.95 7.41 -5.14
N ARG A 142 13.76 7.95 -4.22
CA ARG A 142 13.30 8.91 -3.20
C ARG A 142 12.65 10.12 -3.86
N ASP A 143 13.35 10.73 -4.81
CA ASP A 143 12.92 11.98 -5.43
C ASP A 143 11.63 11.78 -6.24
N ALA A 144 11.55 10.71 -7.04
CA ALA A 144 10.34 10.34 -7.78
C ALA A 144 9.17 10.02 -6.84
N ALA A 145 9.39 9.27 -5.75
CA ALA A 145 8.34 8.94 -4.79
C ALA A 145 7.78 10.19 -4.09
N LEU A 146 8.66 11.13 -3.69
CA LEU A 146 8.26 12.39 -3.07
C LEU A 146 7.47 13.27 -4.04
N GLU A 147 7.89 13.36 -5.31
CA GLU A 147 7.20 14.12 -6.36
C GLU A 147 5.80 13.54 -6.64
N LEU A 148 5.71 12.22 -6.83
CA LEU A 148 4.44 11.51 -7.04
C LEU A 148 3.49 11.71 -5.85
N TYR A 149 4.00 11.59 -4.63
CA TYR A 149 3.20 11.83 -3.43
C TYR A 149 2.73 13.29 -3.34
N ALA A 150 3.60 14.26 -3.62
CA ALA A 150 3.24 15.68 -3.58
C ALA A 150 2.11 15.98 -4.58
N PHE A 151 2.24 15.52 -5.82
CA PHE A 151 1.21 15.66 -6.84
C PHE A 151 -0.13 15.02 -6.40
N ALA A 152 -0.07 13.76 -5.95
CA ALA A 152 -1.26 13.00 -5.58
C ALA A 152 -1.96 13.54 -4.33
N SER A 153 -1.19 13.92 -3.32
CA SER A 153 -1.72 14.48 -2.08
C SER A 153 -2.39 15.82 -2.32
N GLU A 154 -1.84 16.67 -3.19
CA GLU A 154 -2.47 17.95 -3.54
C GLU A 154 -3.76 17.75 -4.35
N HIS A 155 -3.74 16.85 -5.34
CA HIS A 155 -4.95 16.49 -6.08
C HIS A 155 -6.04 15.93 -5.17
N ALA A 156 -5.73 14.95 -4.33
CA ALA A 156 -6.67 14.36 -3.39
C ALA A 156 -7.23 15.39 -2.40
N ARG A 157 -6.38 16.30 -1.90
CA ARG A 157 -6.77 17.37 -0.99
C ARG A 157 -7.80 18.30 -1.62
N SER A 158 -7.65 18.63 -2.91
CA SER A 158 -8.65 19.40 -3.67
C SER A 158 -10.03 18.70 -3.76
N ARG A 159 -10.05 17.38 -3.53
CA ARG A 159 -11.26 16.53 -3.53
C ARG A 159 -11.71 16.14 -2.11
N GLY A 160 -11.21 16.81 -1.08
CA GLY A 160 -11.58 16.56 0.32
C GLY A 160 -11.03 15.25 0.88
N ILE A 161 -9.93 14.73 0.33
CA ILE A 161 -9.25 13.52 0.81
C ILE A 161 -7.82 13.87 1.22
N ILE A 162 -7.41 13.42 2.39
CA ILE A 162 -6.02 13.46 2.86
C ILE A 162 -5.36 12.13 2.52
N VAL A 163 -4.19 12.18 1.87
CA VAL A 163 -3.31 11.02 1.70
C VAL A 163 -2.28 11.02 2.81
N ALA A 164 -2.50 10.21 3.84
CA ALA A 164 -1.63 10.21 5.01
C ALA A 164 -0.24 9.66 4.70
N ASP A 165 -0.21 8.52 4.02
CA ASP A 165 0.96 7.87 3.47
C ASP A 165 0.58 6.98 2.29
N THR A 166 1.58 6.62 1.48
CA THR A 166 1.47 5.70 0.35
C THR A 166 2.75 4.90 0.20
N LYS A 167 2.62 3.68 -0.33
CA LYS A 167 3.72 2.83 -0.75
C LYS A 167 3.78 2.79 -2.28
N PHE A 168 4.92 3.17 -2.85
CA PHE A 168 5.24 2.90 -4.25
C PHE A 168 6.18 1.69 -4.36
N GLU A 169 6.14 1.02 -5.51
CA GLU A 169 7.19 0.09 -5.92
C GLU A 169 7.77 0.55 -7.25
N PHE A 170 9.07 0.31 -7.43
CA PHE A 170 9.77 0.65 -8.65
C PHE A 170 10.50 -0.57 -9.18
N GLY A 171 10.64 -0.61 -10.50
CA GLY A 171 11.50 -1.55 -11.21
C GLY A 171 12.47 -0.83 -12.12
N VAL A 172 13.48 -1.56 -12.56
CA VAL A 172 14.37 -1.13 -13.64
C VAL A 172 14.22 -2.07 -14.83
N ASP A 173 14.27 -1.52 -16.05
CA ASP A 173 14.43 -2.30 -17.27
C ASP A 173 15.91 -2.61 -17.55
N GLU A 174 16.15 -3.30 -18.67
CA GLU A 174 17.49 -3.73 -19.10
C GLU A 174 18.45 -2.56 -19.33
N GLU A 175 17.91 -1.37 -19.64
CA GLU A 175 18.66 -0.13 -19.85
C GLU A 175 18.92 0.64 -18.54
N GLY A 176 18.40 0.17 -17.40
CA GLY A 176 18.52 0.83 -16.10
C GLY A 176 17.55 2.02 -15.92
N SER A 177 16.51 2.11 -16.75
CA SER A 177 15.47 3.12 -16.62
C SER A 177 14.55 2.80 -15.45
N LEU A 178 14.38 3.77 -14.55
CA LEU A 178 13.52 3.62 -13.37
C LEU A 178 12.05 3.77 -13.80
N THR A 179 11.25 2.75 -13.54
CA THR A 179 9.83 2.73 -13.88
C THR A 179 9.01 2.48 -12.61
N LEU A 180 7.94 3.26 -12.44
CA LEU A 180 6.93 3.01 -11.42
C LEU A 180 6.17 1.73 -11.77
N ILE A 181 6.08 0.79 -10.83
CA ILE A 181 5.37 -0.48 -11.00
C ILE A 181 4.35 -0.67 -9.87
N ASP A 182 3.73 -1.84 -9.81
CA ASP A 182 2.71 -2.18 -8.82
C ASP A 182 1.45 -1.29 -8.92
N GLU A 183 0.52 -1.44 -7.99
CA GLU A 183 -0.58 -0.51 -7.81
C GLU A 183 -0.10 0.80 -7.18
N VAL A 184 -0.76 1.91 -7.56
CA VAL A 184 -0.36 3.25 -7.15
C VAL A 184 -1.57 3.98 -6.61
N LEU A 185 -1.45 4.51 -5.39
CA LEU A 185 -2.49 5.36 -4.77
C LEU A 185 -3.87 4.69 -4.71
N THR A 186 -3.89 3.41 -4.34
CA THR A 186 -5.12 2.69 -4.05
C THR A 186 -5.34 2.65 -2.53
N PRO A 187 -6.56 2.37 -2.05
CA PRO A 187 -6.80 2.15 -0.61
C PRO A 187 -6.03 0.96 -0.02
N ASP A 188 -5.45 0.10 -0.85
CA ASP A 188 -4.62 -1.02 -0.41
C ASP A 188 -3.15 -0.60 -0.22
N SER A 189 -2.66 0.34 -1.03
CA SER A 189 -1.29 0.87 -0.94
C SER A 189 -1.17 2.21 -0.20
N SER A 190 -2.30 2.87 0.10
CA SER A 190 -2.36 4.20 0.71
C SER A 190 -3.38 4.29 1.85
N ARG A 191 -3.10 5.16 2.82
CA ARG A 191 -4.07 5.57 3.85
C ARG A 191 -4.78 6.85 3.40
N PHE A 192 -6.07 6.74 3.09
CA PHE A 192 -6.91 7.87 2.71
C PHE A 192 -7.85 8.26 3.83
N TRP A 193 -7.84 9.52 4.24
CA TRP A 193 -8.76 10.06 5.24
C TRP A 193 -9.69 11.09 4.62
N PRO A 194 -10.96 11.19 5.03
CA PRO A 194 -11.76 12.35 4.72
C PRO A 194 -11.12 13.57 5.38
N ALA A 195 -10.94 14.65 4.61
CA ALA A 195 -10.48 15.92 5.17
C ALA A 195 -11.50 16.46 6.19
N ASP A 196 -12.78 16.22 5.92
CA ASP A 196 -13.88 16.53 6.82
C ASP A 196 -13.82 15.62 8.05
N GLY A 197 -13.51 16.19 9.20
CA GLY A 197 -13.43 15.47 10.47
C GLY A 197 -12.03 14.96 10.83
N TYR A 198 -11.01 15.25 10.02
CA TYR A 198 -9.61 15.05 10.41
C TYR A 198 -9.27 15.89 11.64
N ARG A 199 -8.63 15.26 12.63
CA ARG A 199 -8.09 15.89 13.84
C ARG A 199 -6.81 15.18 14.25
N GLU A 200 -5.83 15.94 14.69
CA GLU A 200 -4.62 15.40 15.33
C GLU A 200 -4.97 14.80 16.70
N GLY A 201 -4.13 13.88 17.17
CA GLY A 201 -4.29 13.19 18.45
C GLY A 201 -5.24 11.99 18.43
N VAL A 202 -5.97 11.77 17.33
CA VAL A 202 -6.89 10.63 17.17
C VAL A 202 -6.58 9.84 15.90
N SER A 203 -6.87 8.54 15.90
CA SER A 203 -6.80 7.74 14.66
C SER A 203 -7.94 8.18 13.74
N PRO A 204 -7.67 8.74 12.54
CA PRO A 204 -8.72 9.24 11.68
C PRO A 204 -9.59 8.10 11.13
N PRO A 205 -10.87 8.36 10.84
CA PRO A 205 -11.65 7.45 10.02
C PRO A 205 -10.94 7.29 8.67
N SER A 206 -10.81 6.06 8.18
CA SER A 206 -10.14 5.81 6.90
C SER A 206 -11.12 5.36 5.83
N PHE A 207 -10.87 5.76 4.58
CA PHE A 207 -11.47 5.14 3.39
C PHE A 207 -10.86 3.76 3.10
N ASP A 208 -9.83 3.35 3.85
CA ASP A 208 -9.21 2.03 3.76
C ASP A 208 -9.90 0.96 4.64
N LYS A 209 -9.24 -0.18 4.81
CA LYS A 209 -9.64 -1.39 5.55
C LYS A 209 -10.02 -1.19 7.03
N GLN A 210 -10.32 0.01 7.51
CA GLN A 210 -10.61 0.29 8.91
C GLN A 210 -11.78 -0.55 9.44
N PHE A 211 -12.90 -0.66 8.70
CA PHE A 211 -14.03 -1.51 9.10
C PHE A 211 -13.65 -2.98 9.26
N VAL A 212 -12.75 -3.46 8.42
CA VAL A 212 -12.21 -4.82 8.49
C VAL A 212 -11.31 -4.95 9.72
N ARG A 213 -10.42 -3.99 9.97
CA ARG A 213 -9.53 -4.00 11.14
C ARG A 213 -10.33 -3.96 12.45
N ASP A 214 -11.29 -3.04 12.58
CA ASP A 214 -12.14 -2.88 13.76
C ASP A 214 -12.94 -4.16 14.04
N TYR A 215 -13.52 -4.76 12.99
CA TYR A 215 -14.21 -6.04 13.11
C TYR A 215 -13.26 -7.15 13.56
N LEU A 216 -12.08 -7.28 12.94
CA LEU A 216 -11.10 -8.31 13.31
C LEU A 216 -10.56 -8.14 14.73
N GLU A 217 -10.43 -6.89 15.21
CA GLU A 217 -10.04 -6.59 16.60
C GLU A 217 -11.12 -6.94 17.61
N SER A 218 -12.39 -7.05 17.20
CA SER A 218 -13.48 -7.54 18.05
C SER A 218 -13.49 -9.06 18.25
N LEU A 219 -12.69 -9.80 17.46
CA LEU A 219 -12.61 -11.25 17.50
C LEU A 219 -11.44 -11.72 18.37
N ASP A 220 -11.60 -12.88 19.01
CA ASP A 220 -10.50 -13.61 19.66
C ASP A 220 -9.67 -14.38 18.62
N TRP A 221 -9.14 -13.65 17.62
CA TRP A 221 -8.31 -14.21 16.55
C TRP A 221 -6.84 -13.86 16.78
N ASN A 222 -6.00 -14.90 16.84
CA ASN A 222 -4.56 -14.79 17.07
C ASN A 222 -3.75 -14.20 15.89
N LYS A 223 -4.43 -13.67 14.86
CA LYS A 223 -3.83 -13.10 13.65
C LYS A 223 -3.01 -14.09 12.81
N GLN A 224 -3.31 -15.39 12.93
CA GLN A 224 -2.70 -16.45 12.12
C GLN A 224 -3.70 -17.05 11.14
N ALA A 225 -3.21 -17.57 10.02
CA ALA A 225 -4.05 -18.26 9.04
C ALA A 225 -4.64 -19.56 9.62
N PRO A 226 -5.89 -19.93 9.27
CA PRO A 226 -6.80 -19.21 8.39
C PRO A 226 -7.46 -18.00 9.08
N GLY A 227 -7.63 -16.89 8.34
CA GLY A 227 -8.36 -15.73 8.82
C GLY A 227 -9.87 -15.98 8.95
N PRO A 228 -10.57 -15.26 9.84
CA PRO A 228 -12.02 -15.41 10.03
C PRO A 228 -12.80 -14.90 8.80
N ARG A 229 -14.03 -15.38 8.63
CA ARG A 229 -14.97 -14.85 7.62
C ARG A 229 -15.46 -13.46 8.00
N LEU A 230 -15.59 -12.60 7.01
CA LEU A 230 -16.14 -11.25 7.19
C LEU A 230 -17.66 -11.28 6.99
N PRO A 231 -18.43 -10.62 7.86
CA PRO A 231 -19.86 -10.46 7.67
C PRO A 231 -20.15 -9.67 6.37
N PRO A 232 -21.23 -9.99 5.63
CA PRO A 232 -21.60 -9.30 4.40
C PRO A 232 -21.68 -7.78 4.53
N GLU A 233 -22.12 -7.28 5.69
CA GLU A 233 -22.21 -5.85 5.97
C GLU A 233 -20.83 -5.17 6.07
N ILE A 234 -19.80 -5.86 6.57
CA ILE A 234 -18.43 -5.33 6.63
C ILE A 234 -17.83 -5.27 5.23
N ILE A 235 -18.08 -6.28 4.40
CA ILE A 235 -17.65 -6.32 3.00
C ILE A 235 -18.32 -5.19 2.19
N ALA A 236 -19.64 -5.04 2.35
CA ALA A 236 -20.41 -3.99 1.68
C ALA A 236 -19.91 -2.60 2.07
N ARG A 237 -19.77 -2.32 3.37
CA ARG A 237 -19.27 -1.01 3.87
C ARG A 237 -17.86 -0.70 3.38
N THR A 238 -16.97 -1.69 3.36
CA THR A 238 -15.61 -1.51 2.84
C THR A 238 -15.62 -1.21 1.34
N SER A 239 -16.44 -1.94 0.58
CA SER A 239 -16.61 -1.72 -0.87
C SER A 239 -17.19 -0.35 -1.17
N ASP A 240 -18.20 0.11 -0.42
CA ASP A 240 -18.81 1.42 -0.60
C ASP A 240 -17.80 2.54 -0.35
N LYS A 241 -16.90 2.38 0.62
CA LYS A 241 -15.84 3.34 0.92
C LYS A 241 -14.78 3.42 -0.16
N TYR A 242 -14.42 2.28 -0.76
CA TYR A 242 -13.53 2.25 -1.93
C TYR A 242 -14.17 2.97 -3.13
N ARG A 243 -15.46 2.76 -3.37
CA ARG A 243 -16.20 3.46 -4.44
C ARG A 243 -16.32 4.96 -4.16
N GLU A 244 -16.55 5.34 -2.91
CA GLU A 244 -16.60 6.75 -2.49
C GLU A 244 -15.25 7.45 -2.74
N ALA A 245 -14.15 6.82 -2.34
CA ALA A 245 -12.81 7.35 -2.59
C ALA A 245 -12.54 7.49 -4.10
N LEU A 246 -12.88 6.46 -4.90
CA LEU A 246 -12.75 6.50 -6.35
C LEU A 246 -13.54 7.68 -6.95
N ALA A 247 -14.83 7.78 -6.65
CA ALA A 247 -15.70 8.83 -7.19
C ALA A 247 -15.21 10.24 -6.84
N ARG A 248 -14.73 10.46 -5.61
CA ARG A 248 -14.16 11.77 -5.22
C ARG A 248 -12.87 12.09 -5.98
N LEU A 249 -11.98 11.11 -6.11
CA LEU A 249 -10.66 11.29 -6.74
C LEU A 249 -10.75 11.48 -8.26
N THR A 250 -11.71 10.84 -8.92
CA THR A 250 -11.87 10.93 -10.39
C THR A 250 -12.78 12.07 -10.82
N GLY A 251 -13.67 12.54 -9.95
CA GLY A 251 -14.84 13.31 -10.36
C GLY A 251 -15.83 12.44 -11.14
#